data_AF-A0A418PLK0-F1
#
_entry.id   AF-A0A418PLK0-F1
#
_cell.length_a   1.000
_cell.length_b   1.000
_cell.length_c   1.000
_cell.angle_alpha   90.00
_cell.angle_beta   90.00
_cell.angle_gamma   90.00
#
_symmetry.space_group_name_H-M   'P 1'
#
loop_
_entity.id
_entity.type
_entity.pdbx_description
1 polymer ?
#
loop_
_entity_poly.entity_id
_entity_poly.type
_entity_poly.pdbx_seq_one_letter_code
_entity_poly.pdbx_strand_id
1 'polypeptide(L)'
;MLKQLRKLRSQSIDMLLFYFPYGEKNEQVTNNWKIEFDGNSNEYRIQDGDVLVHRSRVFFSSRLLSNFHIGGPLITIGDCFTDDRYRGMGIYPMVLRKIANEYCMKTQVFILVASDNVPSIRGIEKAGFQFMARLTCFRFLIFYLKKNVSIIRR
;
A
#
# COMPACT_ATOMS: atom_id res chain seq x y z
N MET A 1 16.12 16.79 -28.34
CA MET A 1 16.33 15.32 -28.26
C MET A 1 16.73 14.81 -26.85
N LEU A 2 17.43 15.57 -26.01
CA LEU A 2 17.93 15.09 -24.69
C LEU A 2 16.89 14.90 -23.56
N LYS A 3 15.70 15.53 -23.61
CA LYS A 3 14.67 15.39 -22.55
C LYS A 3 13.93 14.04 -22.56
N GLN A 4 13.87 13.34 -23.69
CA GLN A 4 13.17 12.05 -23.80
C GLN A 4 13.97 10.87 -23.21
N LEU A 5 15.30 10.99 -23.13
CA LEU A 5 16.19 9.97 -22.57
C LEU A 5 16.09 9.83 -21.03
N ARG A 6 15.50 10.79 -20.31
CA ARG A 6 15.27 10.67 -18.85
C ARG A 6 14.25 9.57 -18.48
N LYS A 7 13.40 9.13 -19.41
CA LYS A 7 12.42 8.06 -19.20
C LYS A 7 13.01 6.65 -19.32
N LEU A 8 14.24 6.51 -19.81
CA LEU A 8 14.98 5.25 -19.93
C LEU A 8 15.86 4.96 -18.70
N ARG A 9 15.50 5.51 -17.53
CA ARG A 9 16.22 5.20 -16.30
C ARG A 9 15.70 3.90 -15.72
N SER A 10 16.61 2.92 -15.62
CA SER A 10 16.39 1.75 -14.80
C SER A 10 16.13 2.18 -13.35
N GLN A 11 15.12 1.58 -12.72
CA GLN A 11 14.81 1.81 -11.31
C GLN A 11 15.02 0.51 -10.54
N SER A 12 15.87 0.55 -9.51
CA SER A 12 15.91 -0.52 -8.50
C SER A 12 14.62 -0.46 -7.70
N ILE A 13 13.93 -1.59 -7.59
CA ILE A 13 12.75 -1.78 -6.76
C ILE A 13 13.18 -2.61 -5.57
N ASP A 14 12.86 -2.13 -4.38
CA ASP A 14 13.04 -2.82 -3.11
C ASP A 14 11.83 -2.53 -2.22
N MET A 15 10.88 -3.46 -2.22
CA MET A 15 9.58 -3.29 -1.57
C MET A 15 9.32 -4.45 -0.63
N LEU A 16 8.82 -4.15 0.55
CA LEU A 16 8.20 -5.14 1.42
C LEU A 16 6.74 -5.30 1.01
N LEU A 17 6.32 -6.54 0.83
CA LEU A 17 4.96 -6.95 0.59
C LEU A 17 4.34 -7.42 1.90
N PHE A 18 3.21 -6.83 2.23
CA PHE A 18 2.36 -7.24 3.34
C PHE A 18 1.00 -7.67 2.81
N TYR A 19 0.39 -8.63 3.51
CA TYR A 19 -0.97 -9.10 3.25
C TYR A 19 -1.84 -8.92 4.48
N PHE A 20 -3.14 -8.78 4.29
CA PHE A 20 -4.10 -8.85 5.38
C PHE A 20 -4.73 -10.25 5.43
N PRO A 21 -4.83 -10.90 6.60
CA PRO A 21 -5.42 -12.23 6.72
C PRO A 21 -6.84 -12.29 6.14
N TYR A 22 -7.09 -13.28 5.29
CA TYR A 22 -8.41 -13.48 4.67
C TYR A 22 -9.42 -13.96 5.73
N GLY A 23 -10.65 -13.45 5.69
CA GLY A 23 -11.70 -13.89 6.61
C GLY A 23 -11.67 -13.27 8.01
N GLU A 24 -10.55 -12.63 8.40
CA GLU A 24 -10.36 -12.10 9.76
C GLU A 24 -10.64 -10.60 9.78
N LYS A 25 -11.86 -10.22 10.19
CA LYS A 25 -12.13 -8.82 10.50
C LYS A 25 -11.48 -8.47 11.83
N ASN A 26 -10.62 -7.46 11.82
CA ASN A 26 -10.09 -6.89 13.05
C ASN A 26 -11.09 -5.87 13.61
N GLU A 27 -11.23 -5.81 14.94
CA GLU A 27 -12.02 -4.78 15.60
C GLU A 27 -11.55 -3.38 15.16
N GLN A 28 -12.51 -2.52 14.81
CA GLN A 28 -12.19 -1.14 14.47
C GLN A 28 -11.83 -0.40 15.75
N VAL A 29 -10.64 0.18 15.79
CA VAL A 29 -10.28 1.15 16.81
C VAL A 29 -11.14 2.39 16.59
N THR A 30 -11.95 2.74 17.59
CA THR A 30 -12.83 3.90 17.58
C THR A 30 -12.01 5.17 17.61
N ASN A 31 -11.94 5.86 16.47
CA ASN A 31 -11.45 7.21 16.37
C ASN A 31 -12.55 8.05 15.69
N ASN A 32 -12.71 9.30 16.11
CA ASN A 32 -13.78 10.20 15.63
C ASN A 32 -13.54 10.76 14.22
N TRP A 33 -12.56 10.22 13.48
CA TRP A 33 -12.28 10.66 12.12
C TRP A 33 -13.32 10.13 11.15
N LYS A 34 -14.00 11.03 10.43
CA LYS A 34 -14.88 10.66 9.32
C LYS A 34 -14.02 10.26 8.11
N ILE A 35 -14.18 9.02 7.65
CA ILE A 35 -13.51 8.51 6.46
C ILE A 35 -14.50 8.47 5.31
N GLU A 36 -14.20 9.22 4.25
CA GLU A 36 -15.01 9.31 3.03
C GLU A 36 -14.38 8.49 1.91
N PHE A 37 -15.21 7.87 1.07
CA PHE A 37 -14.74 7.12 -0.10
C PHE A 37 -15.14 7.86 -1.38
N ASP A 38 -14.16 8.17 -2.22
CA ASP A 38 -14.33 8.72 -3.56
C ASP A 38 -14.21 7.60 -4.60
N GLY A 39 -15.34 7.17 -5.14
CA GLY A 39 -15.41 6.08 -6.13
C GLY A 39 -14.79 6.41 -7.48
N ASN A 40 -14.64 7.69 -7.84
CA ASN A 40 -14.02 8.07 -9.12
C ASN A 40 -12.50 7.84 -9.09
N SER A 41 -11.88 8.06 -7.92
CA SER A 41 -10.44 7.90 -7.72
C SER A 41 -10.05 6.65 -6.92
N ASN A 42 -11.04 5.86 -6.47
CA ASN A 42 -10.89 4.72 -5.57
C ASN A 42 -10.06 5.05 -4.33
N GLU A 43 -10.40 6.17 -3.69
CA GLU A 43 -9.61 6.77 -2.63
C GLU A 43 -10.42 6.93 -1.35
N TYR A 44 -9.84 6.54 -0.23
CA TYR A 44 -10.36 6.82 1.10
C TYR A 44 -9.67 8.07 1.64
N ARG A 45 -10.43 9.08 2.05
CA ARG A 45 -9.94 10.38 2.49
C ARG A 45 -10.45 10.75 3.88
N ILE A 46 -9.65 11.54 4.58
CA ILE A 46 -10.05 12.27 5.79
C ILE A 46 -9.74 13.74 5.54
N GLN A 47 -10.69 14.61 5.86
CA GLN A 47 -10.56 16.05 5.76
C GLN A 47 -10.84 16.71 7.11
N ASP A 48 -10.17 17.83 7.34
CA ASP A 48 -10.39 18.73 8.48
C ASP A 48 -10.46 20.15 7.92
N GLY A 49 -11.69 20.65 7.70
CA GLY A 49 -11.94 21.82 6.86
C GLY A 49 -11.40 21.61 5.44
N ASP A 50 -10.59 22.56 4.95
CA ASP A 50 -9.96 22.49 3.63
C ASP A 50 -8.66 21.66 3.60
N VAL A 51 -8.26 21.09 4.73
CA VAL A 51 -7.02 20.31 4.84
C VAL A 51 -7.29 18.85 4.50
N LEU A 52 -6.57 18.32 3.51
CA LEU A 52 -6.46 16.88 3.30
C LEU A 52 -5.57 16.27 4.39
N VAL A 53 -6.20 15.72 5.43
CA VAL A 53 -5.51 15.08 6.56
C VAL A 53 -4.85 13.77 6.12
N HIS A 54 -5.59 12.93 5.41
CA HIS A 54 -5.12 11.62 4.97
C HIS A 54 -5.76 11.20 3.66
N ARG A 55 -5.01 10.42 2.88
CA ARG A 55 -5.55 9.61 1.79
C ARG A 55 -4.88 8.24 1.68
N SER A 56 -5.65 7.26 1.21
CA SER A 56 -5.15 5.95 0.76
C SER A 56 -5.94 5.50 -0.47
N ARG A 57 -5.26 5.04 -1.52
CA ARG A 57 -5.90 4.56 -2.76
C ARG A 57 -5.94 3.05 -2.83
N VAL A 58 -6.98 2.54 -3.48
CA VAL A 58 -7.19 1.13 -3.77
C VAL A 58 -6.98 0.88 -5.25
N PHE A 59 -6.10 -0.06 -5.57
CA PHE A 59 -5.83 -0.52 -6.92
C PHE A 59 -6.31 -1.96 -7.08
N PHE A 60 -7.13 -2.24 -8.09
CA PHE A 60 -7.67 -3.57 -8.37
C PHE A 60 -6.73 -4.46 -9.22
N SER A 61 -5.49 -4.02 -9.42
CA SER A 61 -4.44 -4.79 -10.09
C SER A 61 -3.07 -4.25 -9.70
N SER A 62 -2.05 -5.10 -9.75
CA SER A 62 -0.66 -4.68 -9.55
C SER A 62 0.26 -5.38 -10.54
N ARG A 63 0.86 -4.59 -11.45
CA ARG A 63 1.85 -5.09 -12.41
C ARG A 63 3.09 -5.65 -11.72
N LEU A 64 3.50 -5.05 -10.59
CA LEU A 64 4.62 -5.54 -9.82
C LEU A 64 4.30 -6.94 -9.29
N LEU A 65 3.19 -7.11 -8.57
CA LEU A 65 2.80 -8.41 -8.00
C LEU A 65 2.62 -9.48 -9.09
N SER A 66 1.96 -9.13 -10.20
CA SER A 66 1.80 -10.03 -11.35
C SER A 66 3.15 -10.50 -11.91
N ASN A 67 4.17 -9.63 -11.96
CA ASN A 67 5.51 -10.01 -12.40
C ASN A 67 6.24 -10.95 -11.43
N PHE A 68 5.82 -10.97 -10.17
CA PHE A 68 6.27 -11.91 -9.15
C PHE A 68 5.36 -13.14 -9.01
N HIS A 69 4.45 -13.36 -9.96
CA HIS A 69 3.48 -14.47 -9.96
C HIS A 69 2.51 -14.46 -8.77
N ILE A 70 2.32 -13.28 -8.17
CA ILE A 70 1.29 -13.03 -7.17
C ILE A 70 0.09 -12.45 -7.91
N GLY A 71 -0.95 -13.25 -8.09
CA GLY A 71 -2.10 -12.93 -8.94
C GLY A 71 -3.42 -13.44 -8.38
N GLY A 72 -4.45 -13.45 -9.24
CA GLY A 72 -5.84 -13.68 -8.85
C GLY A 72 -6.56 -12.39 -8.47
N PRO A 73 -7.84 -12.48 -8.04
CA PRO A 73 -8.57 -11.32 -7.54
C PRO A 73 -7.85 -10.76 -6.32
N LEU A 74 -7.28 -9.57 -6.47
CA LEU A 74 -6.60 -8.84 -5.41
C LEU A 74 -6.90 -7.35 -5.46
N ILE A 75 -6.72 -6.69 -4.33
CA ILE A 75 -6.46 -5.26 -4.27
C ILE A 75 -5.07 -4.98 -3.73
N THR A 76 -4.50 -3.85 -4.13
CA THR A 76 -3.32 -3.26 -3.50
C THR A 76 -3.68 -1.91 -2.94
N ILE A 77 -3.33 -1.65 -1.69
CA ILE A 77 -3.43 -0.31 -1.09
C ILE A 77 -2.12 0.43 -1.38
N GLY A 78 -2.21 1.67 -1.84
CA GLY A 78 -1.05 2.48 -2.21
C GLY A 78 -1.34 3.98 -2.24
N ASP A 79 -0.39 4.76 -2.76
CA ASP A 79 -0.44 6.23 -2.83
C ASP A 79 -0.90 6.90 -1.53
N CYS A 80 -0.48 6.32 -0.40
CA CYS A 80 -0.89 6.77 0.92
C CYS A 80 -0.17 8.07 1.29
N PHE A 81 -0.91 9.00 1.86
CA PHE A 81 -0.39 10.26 2.36
C PHE A 81 -1.07 10.63 3.67
N THR A 82 -0.31 11.16 4.61
CA THR A 82 -0.82 11.81 5.82
C THR A 82 -0.09 13.12 5.98
N ASP A 83 -0.85 14.20 6.17
CA ASP A 83 -0.32 15.53 6.47
C ASP A 83 0.53 15.47 7.75
N ASP A 84 1.68 16.14 7.73
CA ASP A 84 2.70 16.06 8.79
C ASP A 84 2.14 16.43 10.16
N ARG A 85 1.19 17.38 10.21
CA ARG A 85 0.54 17.84 11.46
C ARG A 85 -0.30 16.76 12.13
N TYR A 86 -0.74 15.76 11.36
CA TYR A 86 -1.65 14.70 11.80
C TYR A 86 -0.96 13.33 11.88
N ARG A 87 0.36 13.27 11.65
CA ARG A 87 1.14 12.04 11.80
C ARG A 87 1.25 11.64 13.28
N GLY A 88 1.43 10.34 13.52
CA GLY A 88 1.52 9.79 14.87
C GLY A 88 0.16 9.58 15.56
N MET A 89 -0.94 10.13 15.05
CA MET A 89 -2.29 10.03 15.63
C MET A 89 -3.05 8.72 15.31
N GLY A 90 -2.36 7.71 14.75
CA GLY A 90 -2.99 6.44 14.37
C GLY A 90 -3.93 6.49 13.16
N ILE A 91 -3.99 7.61 12.44
CA ILE A 91 -4.87 7.80 11.28
C ILE A 91 -4.58 6.80 10.16
N TYR A 92 -3.31 6.71 9.74
CA TYR A 92 -2.89 5.79 8.70
C TYR A 92 -3.27 4.32 9.00
N PRO A 93 -2.89 3.73 10.14
CA PRO A 93 -3.29 2.36 10.47
C PRO A 93 -4.81 2.15 10.54
N MET A 94 -5.55 3.15 11.03
CA MET A 94 -7.01 3.09 11.09
C MET A 94 -7.64 3.02 9.69
N VAL A 95 -7.19 3.88 8.76
CA VAL A 95 -7.70 3.87 7.38
C VAL A 95 -7.33 2.56 6.68
N LEU A 96 -6.10 2.07 6.83
CA LEU A 96 -5.70 0.77 6.30
C LEU A 96 -6.58 -0.38 6.81
N ARG A 97 -6.88 -0.42 8.10
CA ARG A 97 -7.75 -1.46 8.69
C ARG A 97 -9.17 -1.37 8.15
N LYS A 98 -9.72 -0.15 7.99
CA LYS A 98 -11.05 0.04 7.38
C LYS A 98 -11.09 -0.55 5.98
N ILE A 99 -10.12 -0.20 5.14
CA ILE A 99 -10.02 -0.73 3.77
C ILE A 99 -9.89 -2.24 3.82
N ALA A 100 -8.97 -2.77 4.62
CA ALA A 100 -8.76 -4.21 4.71
C ALA A 100 -10.03 -4.98 5.11
N ASN A 101 -10.73 -4.55 6.17
CA ASN A 101 -11.98 -5.16 6.61
C ASN A 101 -13.11 -5.11 5.56
N GLU A 102 -13.08 -4.14 4.64
CA GLU A 102 -14.06 -4.01 3.57
C GLU A 102 -13.83 -5.01 2.42
N TYR A 103 -12.57 -5.39 2.18
CA TYR A 103 -12.17 -6.23 1.05
C TYR A 103 -11.74 -7.64 1.44
N CYS A 104 -11.35 -7.91 2.69
CA CYS A 104 -10.74 -9.18 3.13
C CYS A 104 -11.65 -10.41 3.00
N MET A 105 -12.96 -10.24 2.81
CA MET A 105 -13.89 -11.34 2.53
C MET A 105 -14.06 -11.62 1.03
N LYS A 106 -13.74 -10.63 0.20
CA LYS A 106 -14.04 -10.63 -1.25
C LYS A 106 -12.81 -11.00 -2.08
N THR A 107 -11.63 -10.64 -1.60
CA THR A 107 -10.40 -10.64 -2.39
C THR A 107 -9.17 -10.60 -1.49
N GLN A 108 -8.00 -10.89 -2.05
CA GLN A 108 -6.73 -10.75 -1.34
C GLN A 108 -6.40 -9.27 -1.20
N VAL A 109 -5.95 -8.84 -0.01
CA VAL A 109 -5.59 -7.45 0.27
C VAL A 109 -4.11 -7.35 0.52
N PHE A 110 -3.41 -6.61 -0.35
CA PHE A 110 -1.97 -6.39 -0.24
C PHE A 110 -1.65 -4.91 -0.04
N ILE A 111 -0.48 -4.65 0.53
CA ILE A 111 0.16 -3.33 0.54
C ILE A 111 1.66 -3.50 0.32
N LEU A 112 2.21 -2.61 -0.51
CA LEU A 112 3.64 -2.55 -0.81
C LEU A 112 4.22 -1.29 -0.18
N VAL A 113 5.35 -1.43 0.51
CA VAL A 113 6.05 -0.31 1.14
C VAL A 113 7.55 -0.40 0.88
N ALA A 114 8.22 0.73 0.69
CA ALA A 114 9.68 0.75 0.58
C ALA A 114 10.31 0.20 1.87
N SER A 115 11.39 -0.57 1.73
CA SER A 115 12.06 -1.27 2.84
C SER A 115 12.60 -0.33 3.92
N ASP A 116 12.89 0.92 3.56
CA ASP A 116 13.42 1.98 4.43
C ASP A 116 12.33 2.84 5.09
N ASN A 117 11.05 2.68 4.71
CA ASN A 117 9.96 3.50 5.23
C ASN A 117 9.40 2.94 6.56
N VAL A 118 10.23 3.03 7.61
CA VAL A 118 9.92 2.55 8.97
C VAL A 118 8.58 3.07 9.51
N PRO A 119 8.20 4.35 9.35
CA PRO A 119 6.89 4.83 9.82
C PRO A 119 5.71 4.12 9.17
N SER A 120 5.73 3.95 7.84
CA SER A 120 4.66 3.26 7.13
C SER A 120 4.62 1.77 7.48
N ILE A 121 5.78 1.13 7.56
CA ILE A 121 5.90 -0.28 7.97
C ILE A 121 5.22 -0.52 9.32
N ARG A 122 5.51 0.31 10.32
CA ARG A 122 4.86 0.22 11.64
C ARG A 122 3.36 0.48 11.58
N GLY A 123 2.92 1.41 10.72
CA GLY A 123 1.50 1.67 10.49
C GLY A 123 0.78 0.48 9.86
N ILE A 124 1.40 -0.18 8.89
CA ILE A 124 0.87 -1.37 8.21
C ILE A 124 0.70 -2.52 9.22
N GLU A 125 1.72 -2.79 10.03
CA GLU A 125 1.66 -3.83 11.06
C GLU A 125 0.59 -3.52 12.12
N LYS A 126 0.51 -2.27 12.59
CA LYS A 126 -0.54 -1.83 13.52
C LYS A 126 -1.93 -2.02 12.95
N ALA A 127 -2.11 -1.87 11.63
CA ALA A 127 -3.38 -2.10 10.96
C ALA A 127 -3.78 -3.59 10.90
N GLY A 128 -2.89 -4.52 11.26
CA GLY A 128 -3.13 -5.96 11.26
C GLY A 128 -2.61 -6.68 10.01
N PHE A 129 -1.85 -5.99 9.16
CA PHE A 129 -1.19 -6.64 8.03
C PHE A 129 0.04 -7.44 8.51
N GLN A 130 0.28 -8.56 7.85
CA GLN A 130 1.38 -9.47 8.11
C GLN A 130 2.40 -9.38 6.99
N PHE A 131 3.69 -9.38 7.34
CA PHE A 131 4.77 -9.41 6.36
C PHE A 131 4.71 -10.73 5.58
N MET A 132 4.78 -10.64 4.25
CA MET A 132 4.80 -11.81 3.35
C MET A 132 6.20 -12.04 2.81
N ALA A 133 6.79 -11.02 2.20
CA ALA A 133 8.02 -11.13 1.44
C ALA A 133 8.66 -9.77 1.19
N ARG A 134 9.96 -9.77 0.90
CA ARG A 134 10.71 -8.67 0.28
C ARG A 134 10.85 -8.96 -1.21
N LEU A 135 10.42 -8.02 -2.04
CA LEU A 135 10.46 -8.09 -3.50
C LEU A 135 11.56 -7.14 -4.00
N THR A 136 12.59 -7.70 -4.62
CA THR A 136 13.66 -6.91 -5.25
C THR A 136 13.75 -7.21 -6.73
N CYS A 137 13.91 -6.17 -7.55
CA CYS A 137 14.15 -6.30 -8.99
C CYS A 137 14.69 -5.01 -9.60
N PHE A 138 15.14 -5.10 -10.85
CA PHE A 138 15.42 -3.93 -11.67
C PHE A 138 14.30 -3.74 -12.69
N ARG A 139 13.64 -2.59 -12.64
CA ARG A 139 12.65 -2.20 -13.64
C ARG A 139 13.31 -1.42 -14.74
N PHE A 140 13.25 -1.93 -15.97
CA PHE A 140 13.64 -1.23 -17.18
C PHE A 140 12.43 -1.13 -18.10
N LEU A 141 11.90 0.09 -18.27
CA LEU A 141 10.62 0.34 -18.93
C LEU A 141 9.48 -0.49 -18.29
N ILE A 142 8.94 -1.45 -19.04
CA ILE A 142 7.88 -2.38 -18.61
C ILE A 142 8.42 -3.73 -18.10
N PHE A 143 9.71 -3.99 -18.27
CA PHE A 143 10.34 -5.26 -17.90
C PHE A 143 10.83 -5.24 -16.46
N TYR A 144 10.66 -6.36 -15.76
CA TYR A 144 11.15 -6.60 -14.41
C TYR A 144 12.22 -7.69 -14.46
N LEU A 145 13.47 -7.29 -14.28
CA LEU A 145 14.66 -8.14 -14.40
C LEU A 145 15.23 -8.48 -13.03
N LYS A 146 16.00 -9.58 -12.94
CA LYS A 146 16.64 -10.06 -11.70
C LYS A 146 15.68 -10.08 -10.50
N LYS A 147 14.46 -10.60 -10.73
CA LYS A 147 13.42 -10.71 -9.72
C LYS A 147 13.87 -11.66 -8.61
N ASN A 148 13.84 -11.18 -7.37
CA ASN A 148 14.11 -11.98 -6.19
C ASN A 148 13.01 -11.78 -5.15
N VAL A 149 12.60 -12.89 -4.55
CA VAL A 149 11.64 -12.94 -3.45
C VAL A 149 12.36 -13.53 -2.25
N SER A 150 12.32 -12.81 -1.13
CA SER A 150 12.88 -13.27 0.13
C SER A 150 11.81 -13.24 1.20
N ILE A 151 11.77 -14.29 2.04
CA ILE A 151 10.95 -14.34 3.26
C ILE A 151 11.65 -13.68 4.46
N ILE A 152 12.85 -13.14 4.23
CA ILE A 152 13.61 -12.39 5.23
C ILE A 152 13.33 -10.91 5.03
N ARG A 153 13.01 -10.23 6.13
CA ARG A 153 12.71 -8.80 6.14
C ARG A 153 13.95 -7.89 6.14
N ARG A 154 15.10 -8.40 6.61
CA ARG A 154 16.39 -7.69 6.64
C ARG A 154 16.86 -7.31 5.25
#